data_AF-A0A1B6MKS8-F1
#
_entry.id   AF-A0A1B6MKS8-F1
#
_cell.length_a   1.000
_cell.length_b   1.000
_cell.length_c   1.000
_cell.angle_alpha   90.00
_cell.angle_beta   90.00
_cell.angle_gamma   90.00
#
_symmetry.space_group_name_H-M   'P 1'
#
loop_
_entity.id
_entity.type
_entity.pdbx_description
1 polymer ?
#
loop_
_entity_poly.entity_id
_entity_poly.type
_entity_poly.pdbx_seq_one_letter_code
_entity_poly.pdbx_strand_id
1 'polypeptide(L)'
;WAVKLDFICDIVRMFSYGNYDCDPSTVVSSSVGKEYITVLNTGPKLKAKVAEERTQYKIHNPPNFVSLHSVVTITKEFYHEITTQKNFAQSVLTLVRTILAFMFIWVIISASNHRDKFIEQTDYDNYYLTADFRVLDAHRYRNKRKTVLPLMKVERRLLADPYAPFLGPAEWQAWGKEYAILSILSLMSIIVVVIDFALSATLAWMRGNLEFSYKERGEHSFRLEVLGVGFIASVVR
;
A
#
# COMPACT_ATOMS: atom_id res chain seq x y z
N TRP A 1 -43.66 -42.03 -7.54
CA TRP A 1 -43.66 -40.64 -7.06
C TRP A 1 -44.82 -39.94 -7.75
N ALA A 2 -45.75 -39.34 -7.01
CA ALA A 2 -46.78 -38.48 -7.59
C ALA A 2 -46.50 -37.09 -7.05
N VAL A 3 -45.80 -36.26 -7.83
CA VAL A 3 -45.73 -34.83 -7.53
C VAL A 3 -47.14 -34.31 -7.82
N LYS A 4 -47.87 -33.93 -6.77
CA LYS A 4 -49.19 -33.31 -6.88
C LYS A 4 -49.03 -31.97 -7.59
N LEU A 5 -49.39 -31.94 -8.87
CA LEU A 5 -49.42 -30.73 -9.73
C LEU A 5 -50.71 -29.92 -9.50
N ASP A 6 -51.38 -30.12 -8.37
CA ASP A 6 -52.69 -29.54 -8.02
C ASP A 6 -52.69 -28.00 -8.09
N PHE A 7 -51.56 -27.35 -7.76
CA PHE A 7 -51.41 -25.89 -7.80
C PHE A 7 -51.58 -25.28 -9.20
N ILE A 8 -51.10 -25.97 -10.24
CA ILE A 8 -51.21 -25.47 -11.61
C ILE A 8 -52.66 -25.60 -12.10
N CYS A 9 -53.33 -26.68 -11.70
CA CYS A 9 -54.75 -26.86 -11.97
C CYS A 9 -55.57 -25.76 -11.31
N ASP A 10 -55.34 -25.39 -10.06
CA ASP A 10 -56.12 -24.35 -9.38
C ASP A 10 -55.98 -22.97 -10.05
N ILE A 11 -54.79 -22.62 -10.53
CA ILE A 11 -54.58 -21.38 -11.29
C ILE A 11 -55.38 -21.39 -12.59
N VAL A 12 -55.40 -22.50 -13.32
CA VAL A 12 -56.15 -22.59 -14.59
C VAL A 12 -57.67 -22.52 -14.37
N ARG A 13 -58.21 -22.98 -13.21
CA ARG A 13 -59.64 -22.81 -12.81
C ARG A 13 -59.97 -21.35 -12.60
N MET A 14 -59.01 -20.62 -12.04
CA MET A 14 -59.22 -19.24 -11.67
C MET A 14 -59.24 -18.30 -12.88
N PHE A 15 -58.53 -18.66 -13.96
CA PHE A 15 -58.39 -17.80 -15.15
C PHE A 15 -59.09 -18.30 -16.42
N SER A 16 -59.60 -19.54 -16.44
CA SER A 16 -60.28 -20.12 -17.61
C SER A 16 -61.74 -20.50 -17.31
N TYR A 17 -62.69 -19.94 -18.07
CA TYR A 17 -64.12 -20.24 -17.93
C TYR A 17 -64.45 -21.55 -18.68
N GLY A 18 -64.22 -22.70 -18.04
CA GLY A 18 -64.57 -24.02 -18.59
C GLY A 18 -64.06 -25.19 -17.75
N ASN A 19 -64.76 -26.33 -17.77
CA ASN A 19 -64.35 -27.57 -17.10
C ASN A 19 -63.13 -28.18 -17.81
N TYR A 20 -61.94 -27.99 -17.25
CA TYR A 20 -60.75 -28.73 -17.66
C TYR A 20 -60.51 -29.89 -16.68
N ASP A 21 -60.28 -31.06 -17.27
CA ASP A 21 -60.01 -32.27 -16.53
C ASP A 21 -58.53 -32.29 -16.16
N CYS A 22 -58.24 -32.41 -14.88
CA CYS A 22 -56.93 -32.18 -14.29
C CYS A 22 -56.33 -33.45 -13.73
N ASP A 23 -56.52 -34.55 -14.45
CA ASP A 23 -55.95 -35.85 -14.12
C ASP A 23 -54.66 -36.06 -14.93
N PRO A 24 -53.46 -35.95 -14.30
CA PRO A 24 -52.18 -36.08 -14.98
C PRO A 24 -51.92 -37.50 -15.51
N SER A 25 -52.74 -38.49 -15.14
CA SER A 25 -52.66 -39.86 -15.65
C SER A 25 -53.07 -40.01 -17.12
N THR A 26 -53.79 -39.04 -17.68
CA THR A 26 -54.26 -39.05 -19.08
C THR A 26 -53.22 -38.56 -20.08
N VAL A 27 -52.23 -37.77 -19.62
CA VAL A 27 -51.28 -37.06 -20.49
C VAL A 27 -49.85 -37.58 -20.35
N VAL A 28 -49.51 -38.19 -19.20
CA VAL A 28 -48.18 -38.75 -18.95
C VAL A 28 -48.23 -40.26 -19.06
N SER A 29 -47.68 -40.81 -20.15
CA SER A 29 -47.56 -42.26 -20.29
C SER A 29 -46.66 -42.83 -19.19
N SER A 30 -47.07 -43.96 -18.61
CA SER A 30 -46.37 -44.63 -17.49
C SER A 30 -44.90 -45.03 -17.76
N SER A 31 -44.39 -44.83 -18.98
CA SER A 31 -43.01 -45.11 -19.38
C SER A 31 -42.04 -43.95 -19.20
N VAL A 32 -42.50 -42.70 -19.09
CA VAL A 32 -41.62 -41.50 -19.05
C VAL A 32 -40.65 -41.50 -17.86
N GLY A 33 -41.01 -42.17 -16.76
CA GLY A 33 -40.12 -42.35 -15.62
C GLY A 33 -39.11 -43.49 -15.76
N LYS A 34 -39.39 -44.51 -16.59
CA LYS A 34 -38.59 -45.75 -16.66
C LYS A 34 -37.24 -45.50 -17.35
N GLU A 35 -37.22 -44.68 -18.40
CA GLU A 35 -35.97 -44.26 -19.07
C GLU A 35 -35.04 -43.51 -18.10
N TYR A 36 -35.56 -42.54 -17.35
CA TYR A 36 -34.77 -41.73 -16.42
C TYR A 36 -34.16 -42.55 -15.28
N ILE A 37 -34.93 -43.49 -14.73
CA ILE A 37 -34.45 -44.42 -13.70
C ILE A 37 -33.39 -45.37 -14.28
N THR A 38 -33.49 -45.74 -15.56
CA THR A 38 -32.52 -46.59 -16.23
C THR A 38 -31.18 -45.86 -16.42
N VAL A 39 -31.22 -44.57 -16.79
CA VAL A 39 -30.03 -43.71 -16.93
C VAL A 39 -29.36 -43.43 -15.59
N LEU A 40 -30.14 -43.17 -14.54
CA LEU A 40 -29.62 -43.01 -13.17
C LEU A 40 -28.91 -44.27 -12.66
N ASN A 41 -29.43 -45.45 -13.01
CA ASN A 41 -28.86 -46.73 -12.58
C ASN A 41 -27.67 -47.20 -13.43
N THR A 42 -27.51 -46.73 -14.67
CA THR A 42 -26.36 -47.08 -15.53
C THR A 42 -25.12 -46.24 -15.24
N GLY A 43 -25.27 -44.99 -14.78
CA GLY A 43 -24.14 -44.13 -14.39
C GLY A 43 -23.12 -44.77 -13.43
N PRO A 44 -23.55 -45.26 -12.24
CA PRO A 44 -22.63 -45.92 -11.30
C PRO A 44 -22.08 -47.26 -11.81
N LYS A 45 -22.85 -48.00 -12.62
CA LYS A 45 -22.40 -49.26 -13.23
C LYS A 45 -21.33 -49.04 -14.30
N LEU A 46 -21.44 -47.96 -15.07
CA LEU A 46 -20.42 -47.53 -16.03
C LEU A 46 -19.15 -47.06 -15.33
N LYS A 47 -19.26 -46.28 -14.24
CA LYS A 47 -18.10 -45.90 -13.42
C LYS A 47 -17.37 -47.12 -12.85
N ALA A 48 -18.11 -48.13 -12.36
CA ALA A 48 -17.51 -49.35 -11.85
C ALA A 48 -16.82 -50.18 -12.94
N LYS A 49 -17.45 -50.34 -14.12
CA LYS A 49 -16.84 -51.04 -15.25
C LYS A 49 -15.63 -50.33 -15.85
N VAL A 50 -15.67 -49.01 -15.95
CA VAL A 50 -14.53 -48.20 -16.44
C VAL A 50 -13.37 -48.19 -15.44
N ALA A 51 -13.63 -48.35 -14.14
CA ALA A 51 -12.58 -48.52 -13.14
C ALA A 51 -11.93 -49.91 -13.18
N GLU A 52 -12.70 -50.94 -13.57
CA GLU A 52 -12.24 -52.33 -13.69
C GLU A 52 -11.44 -52.56 -14.99
N GLU A 53 -11.86 -51.94 -16.08
CA GLU A 53 -11.17 -51.99 -17.37
C GLU A 53 -10.05 -50.94 -17.39
N ARG A 54 -8.78 -51.38 -17.39
CA ARG A 54 -7.59 -50.50 -17.32
C ARG A 54 -7.49 -49.62 -18.57
N THR A 55 -8.24 -48.53 -18.63
CA THR A 55 -8.10 -47.53 -19.68
C THR A 55 -6.73 -46.88 -19.54
N GLN A 56 -5.86 -47.10 -20.52
CA GLN A 56 -4.58 -46.41 -20.61
C GLN A 56 -4.84 -44.94 -20.96
N TYR A 57 -4.94 -44.09 -19.95
CA TYR A 57 -4.96 -42.64 -20.16
C TYR A 57 -3.52 -42.19 -20.41
N LYS A 58 -3.26 -41.67 -21.61
CA LYS A 58 -1.99 -40.97 -21.89
C LYS A 58 -2.22 -39.51 -21.57
N ILE A 59 -1.73 -39.07 -20.41
CA ILE A 59 -1.72 -37.65 -20.06
C ILE A 59 -0.88 -36.95 -21.13
N HIS A 60 -1.51 -36.14 -21.98
CA HIS A 60 -0.76 -35.21 -22.80
C HIS A 60 -0.21 -34.16 -21.83
N ASN A 61 1.11 -34.19 -21.60
CA ASN A 61 1.75 -33.23 -20.72
C ASN A 61 1.39 -31.80 -21.18
N PRO A 62 1.04 -30.89 -20.27
CA PRO A 62 0.81 -29.51 -20.64
C PRO A 62 2.07 -28.94 -21.31
N PRO A 63 1.93 -28.04 -22.30
CA PRO A 63 3.06 -27.51 -23.03
C PRO A 63 3.97 -26.75 -22.06
N ASN A 64 5.25 -27.15 -22.05
CA ASN A 64 6.39 -26.47 -21.47
C ASN A 64 6.14 -25.82 -20.10
N PHE A 65 6.23 -26.64 -19.05
CA PHE A 65 6.75 -26.14 -17.78
C PHE A 65 8.09 -25.45 -18.09
N VAL A 66 8.12 -24.11 -18.05
CA VAL A 66 9.38 -23.39 -17.81
C VAL A 66 9.94 -24.05 -16.57
N SER A 67 11.02 -24.82 -16.74
CA SER A 67 11.44 -25.83 -15.76
C SER A 67 11.37 -25.27 -14.34
N LEU A 68 10.74 -26.00 -13.43
CA LEU A 68 10.61 -25.58 -12.03
C LEU A 68 12.00 -25.26 -11.46
N HIS A 69 13.03 -25.96 -11.94
CA HIS A 69 14.43 -25.64 -11.72
C HIS A 69 14.78 -24.22 -12.21
N SER A 70 14.52 -23.86 -13.48
CA SER A 70 14.75 -22.50 -14.00
C SER A 70 13.99 -21.40 -13.24
N VAL A 71 12.75 -21.63 -12.81
CA VAL A 71 12.00 -20.65 -12.00
C VAL A 71 12.63 -20.51 -10.62
N VAL A 72 13.08 -21.62 -10.01
CA VAL A 72 13.78 -21.62 -8.73
C VAL A 72 15.16 -20.97 -8.83
N THR A 73 15.93 -21.18 -9.90
CA THR A 73 17.22 -20.49 -10.09
C THR A 73 17.02 -19.00 -10.35
N ILE A 74 16.11 -18.61 -11.24
CA ILE A 74 15.82 -17.20 -11.55
C ILE A 74 15.34 -16.47 -10.30
N THR A 75 14.44 -17.09 -9.51
CA THR A 75 13.99 -16.48 -8.25
C THR A 75 15.11 -16.41 -7.23
N LYS A 76 15.97 -17.42 -7.09
CA LYS A 76 17.09 -17.41 -6.15
C LYS A 76 18.12 -16.34 -6.50
N GLU A 77 18.44 -16.18 -7.77
CA GLU A 77 19.34 -15.13 -8.29
C GLU A 77 18.75 -13.74 -8.03
N PHE A 78 17.48 -13.54 -8.38
CA PHE A 78 16.75 -12.31 -8.10
C PHE A 78 16.64 -12.00 -6.60
N TYR A 79 16.36 -13.00 -5.77
CA TYR A 79 16.32 -12.84 -4.30
C TYR A 79 17.69 -12.43 -3.76
N HIS A 80 18.78 -12.97 -4.30
CA HIS A 80 20.11 -12.64 -3.84
C HIS A 80 20.50 -11.19 -4.18
N GLU A 81 20.15 -10.72 -5.38
CA GLU A 81 20.33 -9.32 -5.79
C GLU A 81 19.47 -8.36 -4.96
N ILE A 82 18.22 -8.71 -4.68
CA ILE A 82 17.36 -7.90 -3.79
C ILE A 82 17.90 -7.87 -2.37
N THR A 83 18.42 -8.99 -1.86
CA THR A 83 18.93 -9.07 -0.49
C THR A 83 20.17 -8.22 -0.30
N THR A 84 21.08 -8.19 -1.28
CA THR A 84 22.27 -7.33 -1.24
C THR A 84 21.90 -5.85 -1.31
N GLN A 85 20.97 -5.47 -2.18
CA GLN A 85 20.44 -4.10 -2.25
C GLN A 85 19.72 -3.68 -0.95
N LYS A 86 18.94 -4.59 -0.35
CA LYS A 86 18.26 -4.35 0.94
C LYS A 86 19.26 -4.12 2.07
N ASN A 87 20.32 -4.91 2.14
CA ASN A 87 21.35 -4.75 3.18
C ASN A 87 22.07 -3.40 3.03
N PHE A 88 22.33 -2.96 1.80
CA PHE A 88 22.88 -1.63 1.53
C PHE A 88 21.92 -0.53 1.98
N ALA A 89 20.65 -0.59 1.58
CA ALA A 89 19.64 0.39 1.95
C ALA A 89 19.44 0.45 3.48
N GLN A 90 19.40 -0.71 4.15
CA GLN A 90 19.30 -0.79 5.60
C GLN A 90 20.53 -0.20 6.30
N SER A 91 21.73 -0.39 5.75
CA SER A 91 22.96 0.22 6.25
C SER A 91 22.91 1.74 6.13
N VAL A 92 22.47 2.26 4.98
CA VAL A 92 22.29 3.70 4.76
C VAL A 92 21.26 4.29 5.73
N LEU A 93 20.10 3.65 5.91
CA LEU A 93 19.09 4.09 6.87
C LEU A 93 19.62 4.09 8.31
N THR A 94 20.42 3.10 8.68
CA THR A 94 21.04 3.02 10.01
C THR A 94 22.05 4.14 10.22
N LEU A 95 22.86 4.46 9.20
CA LEU A 95 23.78 5.60 9.24
C LEU A 95 23.01 6.93 9.38
N VAL A 96 21.97 7.15 8.58
CA VAL A 96 21.13 8.36 8.66
C VAL A 96 20.51 8.50 10.05
N ARG A 97 19.94 7.41 10.61
CA ARG A 97 19.37 7.42 11.97
C ARG A 97 20.41 7.79 13.02
N THR A 98 21.63 7.29 12.89
CA THR A 98 22.74 7.58 13.81
C THR A 98 23.16 9.06 13.73
N ILE A 99 23.27 9.59 12.52
CA ILE A 99 23.58 11.02 12.28
C ILE A 99 22.48 11.91 12.89
N LEU A 100 21.21 11.57 12.67
CA LEU A 100 20.07 12.31 13.24
C LEU A 100 20.09 12.30 14.78
N ALA A 101 20.37 11.15 15.39
CA ALA A 101 20.50 11.06 16.84
C ALA A 101 21.65 11.91 17.38
N PHE A 102 22.80 11.91 16.71
CA PHE A 102 23.94 12.76 17.08
C PHE A 102 23.63 14.25 16.91
N MET A 103 22.96 14.63 15.83
CA MET A 103 22.51 16.00 15.60
C MET A 103 21.56 16.48 16.70
N PHE A 104 20.63 15.63 17.16
CA PHE A 104 19.74 15.96 18.27
C PHE A 104 20.51 16.27 19.56
N ILE A 105 21.49 15.44 19.91
CA ILE A 105 22.35 15.67 21.08
C ILE A 105 23.17 16.95 20.90
N TRP A 106 23.73 17.17 19.71
CA TRP A 106 24.53 18.36 19.40
C TRP A 106 23.72 19.66 19.55
N VAL A 107 22.45 19.68 19.12
CA VAL A 107 21.55 20.82 19.29
C VAL A 107 21.33 21.12 20.78
N ILE A 108 21.13 20.09 21.61
CA ILE A 108 20.95 20.26 23.07
C ILE A 108 22.20 20.87 23.70
N ILE A 109 23.39 20.35 23.35
CA ILE A 109 24.67 20.88 23.84
C ILE A 109 24.86 22.33 23.39
N SER A 110 24.55 22.63 22.11
CA SER A 110 24.63 23.99 21.57
C SER A 110 23.72 24.96 22.34
N ALA A 111 22.48 24.55 22.64
CA ALA A 111 21.54 25.33 23.42
C ALA A 111 22.02 25.58 24.85
N SER A 112 22.59 24.56 25.51
CA SER A 112 23.18 24.73 26.85
C SER A 112 24.34 25.72 26.81
N ASN A 113 25.28 25.53 25.88
CA ASN A 113 26.43 26.42 25.72
C ASN A 113 26.01 27.86 25.40
N HIS A 114 24.95 28.06 24.62
CA HIS A 114 24.41 29.38 24.34
C HIS A 114 23.86 30.05 25.60
N ARG A 115 23.07 29.30 26.40
CA ARG A 115 22.56 29.79 27.69
C ARG A 115 23.69 30.13 28.66
N ASP A 116 24.70 29.27 28.76
CA ASP A 116 25.82 29.49 29.67
C ASP A 116 26.60 30.75 29.28
N LYS A 117 26.86 30.93 27.99
CA LYS A 117 27.48 32.17 27.46
C LYS A 117 26.62 33.41 27.71
N PHE A 118 25.30 33.31 27.56
CA PHE A 118 24.38 34.42 27.81
C PHE A 118 24.38 34.86 29.28
N ILE A 119 24.57 33.93 30.22
CA ILE A 119 24.64 34.25 31.65
C ILE A 119 26.03 34.76 32.05
N GLU A 120 27.10 34.14 31.52
CA GLU A 120 28.48 34.46 31.90
C GLU A 120 28.99 35.77 31.25
N GLN A 121 28.58 36.03 30.00
CA GLN A 121 29.07 37.14 29.20
C GLN A 121 27.99 38.20 29.03
N THR A 122 28.16 39.34 29.71
CA THR A 122 27.22 40.47 29.63
C THR A 122 27.11 41.12 28.24
N ASP A 123 28.12 40.89 27.38
CA ASP A 123 28.15 41.38 26.00
C ASP A 123 27.53 40.39 24.99
N TYR A 124 27.25 39.15 25.41
CA TYR A 124 26.75 38.11 24.51
C TYR A 124 25.28 38.36 24.17
N ASP A 125 24.98 38.55 22.88
CA ASP A 125 23.63 38.84 22.34
C ASP A 125 22.99 40.15 22.87
N ASN A 126 23.80 41.06 23.42
CA ASN A 126 23.34 42.32 24.02
C ASN A 126 23.50 43.52 23.07
N TYR A 127 23.01 43.38 21.84
CA TYR A 127 23.04 44.45 20.84
C TYR A 127 21.66 45.06 20.56
N TYR A 128 20.63 44.67 21.32
CA TYR A 128 19.26 45.12 21.13
C TYR A 128 18.92 46.37 21.96
N LEU A 129 18.30 47.37 21.32
CA LEU A 129 17.67 48.48 22.04
C LEU A 129 16.31 48.06 22.60
N THR A 130 16.27 47.72 23.89
CA THR A 130 15.03 47.37 24.58
C THR A 130 14.13 48.59 24.83
N ALA A 131 12.84 48.35 25.06
CA ALA A 131 11.90 49.40 25.45
C ALA A 131 12.31 50.07 26.78
N ASP A 132 12.80 49.27 27.73
CA ASP A 132 13.25 49.75 29.04
C ASP A 132 14.42 50.72 28.93
N PHE A 133 15.36 50.46 28.02
CA PHE A 133 16.46 51.38 27.73
C PHE A 133 15.95 52.77 27.28
N ARG A 134 14.93 52.79 26.41
CA ARG A 134 14.32 54.05 25.94
C ARG A 134 13.61 54.81 27.05
N VAL A 135 12.89 54.10 27.93
CA VAL A 135 12.24 54.69 29.10
C VAL A 135 13.28 55.30 30.03
N LEU A 136 14.37 54.58 30.31
CA LEU A 136 15.45 55.06 31.16
C LEU A 136 16.15 56.29 30.56
N ASP A 137 16.41 56.28 29.25
CA ASP A 137 17.03 57.43 28.56
C ASP A 137 16.10 58.65 28.53
N ALA A 138 14.79 58.44 28.34
CA ALA A 138 13.79 59.50 28.44
C ALA A 138 13.69 60.10 29.86
N HIS A 139 13.81 59.28 30.91
CA HIS A 139 13.90 59.76 32.29
C HIS A 139 15.18 60.58 32.53
N ARG A 140 16.32 60.14 31.99
CA ARG A 140 17.59 60.89 32.07
C ARG A 140 17.49 62.24 31.36
N TYR A 141 16.85 62.27 30.19
CA TYR A 141 16.58 63.50 29.44
C TYR A 141 15.76 64.50 30.26
N ARG A 142 14.65 64.05 30.87
CA ARG A 142 13.80 64.86 31.75
C ARG A 142 14.57 65.45 32.94
N ASN A 143 15.50 64.67 33.48
CA ASN A 143 16.35 65.07 34.60
C ASN A 143 17.57 65.91 34.17
N LYS A 144 17.63 66.39 32.91
CA LYS A 144 18.74 67.16 32.33
C LYS A 144 20.11 66.46 32.46
N ARG A 145 20.11 65.12 32.46
CA ARG A 145 21.32 64.30 32.44
C ARG A 145 21.67 63.95 30.99
N LYS A 146 22.93 63.54 30.77
CA LYS A 146 23.40 63.09 29.46
C LYS A 146 22.58 61.88 28.98
N THR A 147 22.06 61.98 27.77
CA THR A 147 21.35 60.90 27.07
C THR A 147 22.29 60.15 26.13
N VAL A 148 21.94 58.90 25.83
CA VAL A 148 22.67 58.06 24.86
C VAL A 148 22.06 58.20 23.46
N LEU A 149 20.76 58.43 23.36
CA LEU A 149 20.10 58.75 22.10
C LEU A 149 20.28 60.25 21.75
N PRO A 150 20.45 60.61 20.47
CA PRO A 150 20.43 59.78 19.26
C PRO A 150 21.77 59.07 18.95
N LEU A 151 21.69 57.82 18.50
CA LEU A 151 22.85 56.98 18.13
C LEU A 151 23.63 57.56 16.94
N MET A 152 24.96 57.44 16.98
CA MET A 152 25.82 57.75 15.83
C MET A 152 25.61 56.74 14.69
N LYS A 153 25.95 57.13 13.45
CA LYS A 153 25.80 56.27 12.26
C LYS A 153 26.55 54.93 12.37
N VAL A 154 27.68 54.92 13.10
CA VAL A 154 28.49 53.72 13.33
C VAL A 154 27.81 52.81 14.35
N GLU A 155 27.36 53.36 15.47
CA GLU A 155 26.66 52.62 16.54
C GLU A 155 25.35 52.00 16.03
N ARG A 156 24.63 52.70 15.14
CA ARG A 156 23.40 52.18 14.51
C ARG A 156 23.62 50.92 13.67
N ARG A 157 24.86 50.63 13.24
CA ARG A 157 25.16 49.36 12.53
C ARG A 157 25.43 48.21 13.48
N LEU A 158 25.89 48.51 14.70
CA LEU A 158 26.13 47.49 15.73
C LEU A 158 24.85 47.18 16.52
N LEU A 159 24.06 48.20 16.83
CA LEU A 159 22.86 48.07 17.64
C LEU A 159 21.63 47.83 16.77
N ALA A 160 20.87 46.80 17.11
CA ALA A 160 19.61 46.44 16.48
C ALA A 160 18.43 47.11 17.19
N ASP A 161 17.48 47.64 16.41
CA ASP A 161 16.23 48.17 16.90
C ASP A 161 15.10 47.17 16.61
N PRO A 162 14.49 46.53 17.63
CA PRO A 162 13.40 45.58 17.44
C PRO A 162 12.17 46.15 16.72
N TYR A 163 12.01 47.48 16.72
CA TYR A 163 10.90 48.17 16.07
C TYR A 163 11.23 48.63 14.65
N ALA A 164 12.47 48.42 14.19
CA ALA A 164 12.81 48.70 12.81
C ALA A 164 12.15 47.64 11.89
N PRO A 165 11.55 48.06 10.76
CA PRO A 165 10.92 47.12 9.82
C PRO A 165 11.94 46.25 9.06
N PHE A 166 13.23 46.55 9.16
CA PHE A 166 14.30 45.84 8.45
C PHE A 166 15.36 45.36 9.45
N LEU A 167 15.85 44.14 9.24
CA LEU A 167 16.94 43.56 10.02
C LEU A 167 18.24 44.34 9.81
N GLY A 168 18.94 44.61 10.91
CA GLY A 168 20.27 45.19 10.89
C GLY A 168 21.33 44.24 10.29
N PRO A 169 22.50 44.76 9.89
CA PRO A 169 23.56 43.93 9.32
C PRO A 169 24.12 42.90 10.32
N ALA A 170 24.14 43.24 11.61
CA ALA A 170 24.55 42.31 12.67
C ALA A 170 23.54 41.16 12.84
N GLU A 171 22.24 41.48 12.84
CA GLU A 171 21.16 40.47 12.89
C GLU A 171 21.19 39.55 11.67
N TRP A 172 21.47 40.09 10.49
CA TRP A 172 21.55 39.28 9.27
C TRP A 172 22.62 38.20 9.34
N GLN A 173 23.81 38.51 9.88
CA GLN A 173 24.87 37.51 10.01
C GLN A 173 24.52 36.42 11.02
N ALA A 174 23.95 36.80 12.16
CA ALA A 174 23.52 35.87 13.20
C ALA A 174 22.36 34.99 12.70
N TRP A 175 21.31 35.62 12.16
CA TRP A 175 20.14 34.94 11.62
C TRP A 175 20.51 34.00 10.47
N GLY A 176 21.38 34.43 9.55
CA GLY A 176 21.79 33.62 8.41
C GLY A 176 22.49 32.32 8.83
N LYS A 177 23.34 32.36 9.86
CA LYS A 177 24.05 31.18 10.37
C LYS A 177 23.09 30.18 11.02
N GLU A 178 22.25 30.67 11.94
CA GLU A 178 21.29 29.81 12.66
C GLU A 178 20.23 29.25 11.71
N TYR A 179 19.73 30.08 10.78
CA TYR A 179 18.80 29.66 9.75
C TYR A 179 19.41 28.63 8.80
N ALA A 180 20.69 28.78 8.41
CA ALA A 180 21.35 27.79 7.55
C ALA A 180 21.38 26.40 8.20
N ILE A 181 21.73 26.32 9.48
CA ILE A 181 21.76 25.06 10.24
C ILE A 181 20.36 24.44 10.31
N LEU A 182 19.35 25.24 10.67
CA LEU A 182 17.95 24.80 10.71
C LEU A 182 17.46 24.34 9.33
N SER A 183 17.81 25.07 8.27
CA SER A 183 17.41 24.74 6.91
C SER A 183 17.97 23.39 6.46
N ILE A 184 19.25 23.11 6.73
CA ILE A 184 19.88 21.82 6.40
C ILE A 184 19.18 20.68 7.17
N LEU A 185 18.93 20.87 8.47
CA LEU A 185 18.25 19.87 9.28
C LEU A 185 16.83 19.60 8.77
N SER A 186 16.10 20.66 8.42
CA SER A 186 14.74 20.55 7.87
C SER A 186 14.71 19.83 6.53
N LEU A 187 15.66 20.13 5.63
CA LEU A 187 15.80 19.46 4.33
C LEU A 187 16.08 17.97 4.51
N MET A 188 16.99 17.62 5.43
CA MET A 188 17.28 16.21 5.74
C MET A 188 16.04 15.48 6.27
N SER A 189 15.26 16.12 7.14
CA SER A 189 14.00 15.54 7.62
C SER A 189 12.99 15.31 6.50
N ILE A 190 12.82 16.30 5.60
CA ILE A 190 11.92 16.18 4.45
C ILE A 190 12.35 15.03 3.54
N ILE A 191 13.65 14.90 3.24
CA ILE A 191 14.19 13.82 2.41
C ILE A 191 13.84 12.45 3.01
N VAL A 192 14.01 12.27 4.31
CA VAL A 192 13.67 11.00 4.99
C VAL A 192 12.18 10.69 4.87
N VAL A 193 11.30 11.67 5.06
CA VAL A 193 9.85 11.50 4.91
C VAL A 193 9.46 11.15 3.48
N VAL A 194 10.08 11.79 2.48
CA VAL A 194 9.82 11.50 1.07
C VAL A 194 10.26 10.08 0.70
N ILE A 195 11.41 9.63 1.21
CA ILE A 195 11.87 8.26 1.02
C ILE A 195 10.88 7.26 1.62
N ASP A 196 10.43 7.49 2.86
CA ASP A 196 9.45 6.62 3.52
C ASP A 196 8.12 6.56 2.74
N PHE A 197 7.65 7.73 2.29
CA PHE A 197 6.45 7.81 1.45
C PHE A 197 6.62 7.04 0.13
N ALA A 198 7.75 7.21 -0.57
CA ALA A 198 8.03 6.48 -1.81
C ALA A 198 8.09 4.96 -1.61
N LEU A 199 8.69 4.50 -0.50
CA LEU A 199 8.70 3.09 -0.12
C LEU A 199 7.29 2.56 0.15
N SER A 200 6.47 3.33 0.86
CA SER A 200 5.08 2.96 1.13
C SER A 200 4.23 2.89 -0.15
N ALA A 201 4.43 3.85 -1.07
CA ALA A 201 3.71 3.94 -2.34
C ALA A 201 4.09 2.79 -3.29
N THR A 202 5.38 2.45 -3.37
CA THR A 202 5.86 1.32 -4.17
C THR A 202 5.31 -0.01 -3.62
N LEU A 203 5.31 -0.21 -2.30
CA LEU A 203 4.70 -1.38 -1.67
C LEU A 203 3.18 -1.46 -1.95
N ALA A 204 2.47 -0.34 -1.92
CA ALA A 204 1.05 -0.29 -2.23
C ALA A 204 0.79 -0.62 -3.71
N TRP A 205 1.59 -0.09 -4.63
CA TRP A 205 1.51 -0.39 -6.05
C TRP A 205 1.80 -1.86 -6.34
N MET A 206 2.81 -2.45 -5.69
CA MET A 206 3.10 -3.88 -5.80
C MET A 206 1.91 -4.73 -5.32
N ARG A 207 1.30 -4.40 -4.17
CA ARG A 207 0.13 -5.14 -3.67
C ARG A 207 -1.05 -5.16 -4.65
N GLY A 208 -1.29 -4.06 -5.37
CA GLY A 208 -2.37 -4.00 -6.36
C GLY A 208 -2.08 -4.78 -7.66
N ASN A 209 -0.81 -4.93 -8.03
CA ASN A 209 -0.40 -5.62 -9.27
C ASN A 209 0.02 -7.08 -9.05
N LEU A 210 0.22 -7.51 -7.80
CA LEU A 210 0.60 -8.88 -7.43
C LEU A 210 -0.60 -9.81 -7.16
N GLU A 211 -1.85 -9.34 -7.31
CA GLU A 211 -3.01 -10.24 -7.41
C GLU A 211 -2.98 -11.01 -8.75
N PHE A 212 -1.99 -11.89 -8.90
CA PHE A 212 -1.97 -12.92 -9.94
C PHE A 212 -3.07 -13.95 -9.61
N SER A 213 -4.29 -13.66 -10.03
CA SER A 213 -5.38 -14.64 -10.00
C SER A 213 -5.08 -15.73 -11.05
N TYR A 214 -4.48 -16.83 -10.60
CA TYR A 214 -4.23 -18.02 -11.41
C TYR A 214 -5.59 -18.67 -11.73
N LYS A 215 -6.28 -18.17 -12.76
CA LYS A 215 -7.50 -18.80 -13.28
C LYS A 215 -7.10 -19.85 -14.30
N GLU A 216 -6.82 -21.05 -13.79
CA GLU A 216 -6.76 -22.29 -14.57
C GLU A 216 -8.10 -22.51 -15.29
N ARG A 217 -8.24 -22.00 -16.52
CA ARG A 217 -9.30 -22.47 -17.43
C ARG A 217 -8.77 -23.69 -18.14
N GLY A 218 -8.97 -24.86 -17.55
CA GLY A 218 -8.83 -26.12 -18.25
C GLY A 218 -9.90 -26.24 -19.32
N GLU A 219 -9.56 -25.98 -20.58
CA GLU A 219 -10.42 -26.31 -21.72
C GLU A 219 -10.25 -27.82 -22.00
N HIS A 220 -11.06 -28.64 -21.36
CA HIS A 220 -11.10 -30.08 -21.59
C HIS A 220 -11.76 -30.38 -22.94
N SER A 221 -11.01 -30.32 -24.04
CA SER A 221 -11.44 -30.90 -25.31
C SER A 221 -11.23 -32.42 -25.27
N PHE A 222 -12.28 -33.15 -24.89
CA PHE A 222 -12.28 -34.61 -24.89
C PHE A 222 -12.48 -35.09 -26.34
N ARG A 223 -11.40 -35.53 -27.00
CA ARG A 223 -11.49 -36.17 -28.32
C ARG A 223 -11.44 -37.69 -28.14
N LEU A 224 -12.61 -38.30 -28.11
CA LEU A 224 -12.77 -39.74 -27.90
C LEU A 224 -12.64 -40.47 -29.24
N GLU A 225 -11.60 -41.28 -29.42
CA GLU A 225 -11.41 -42.10 -30.61
C GLU A 225 -11.78 -43.55 -30.30
N VAL A 226 -12.96 -43.98 -30.73
CA VAL A 226 -13.52 -45.30 -30.40
C VAL A 226 -13.02 -46.33 -31.40
N LEU A 227 -12.12 -47.22 -30.94
CA LEU A 227 -11.45 -48.24 -31.77
C LEU A 227 -12.17 -49.61 -31.79
N GLY A 228 -13.21 -49.80 -30.97
CA GLY A 228 -13.94 -51.08 -30.87
C GLY A 228 -15.14 -51.18 -31.80
N VAL A 229 -15.50 -52.41 -32.21
CA VAL A 229 -16.76 -52.71 -32.91
C VAL A 229 -17.74 -53.38 -31.94
N GLY A 230 -18.77 -52.65 -31.54
CA GLY A 230 -19.81 -53.11 -30.63
C GLY A 230 -20.93 -52.09 -30.51
N PHE A 231 -22.09 -52.49 -29.97
CA PHE A 231 -23.27 -51.62 -29.87
C PHE A 231 -22.97 -50.30 -29.13
N ILE A 232 -22.18 -50.35 -28.05
CA ILE A 232 -21.75 -49.15 -27.30
C ILE A 232 -20.86 -48.24 -28.14
N ALA A 233 -20.00 -48.80 -28.99
CA ALA A 233 -19.17 -48.02 -29.91
C ALA A 233 -19.97 -47.32 -31.01
N SER A 234 -21.15 -47.85 -31.37
CA SER A 234 -22.05 -47.22 -32.35
C SER A 234 -22.84 -46.03 -31.80
N VAL A 235 -23.01 -45.94 -30.48
CA VAL A 235 -23.77 -44.87 -29.82
C VAL A 235 -22.88 -43.66 -29.48
N VAL A 236 -21.57 -43.89 -29.31
CA VAL A 236 -20.61 -42.87 -28.87
C VAL A 236 -19.85 -42.22 -30.03
N ARG A 237 -19.85 -42.85 -31.21
CA ARG A 237 -19.31 -42.28 -32.46
C ARG A 237 -20.24 -41.20 -33.01
#